data_AF-A0A2N5VNC5-F1
#
_entry.id   AF-A0A2N5VNC5-F1
#
_cell.length_a   1.000
_cell.length_b   1.000
_cell.length_c   1.000
_cell.angle_alpha   90.00
_cell.angle_beta   90.00
_cell.angle_gamma   90.00
#
_symmetry.space_group_name_H-M   'P 1'
#
loop_
_entity.id
_entity.type
_entity.pdbx_description
1 polymer ?
#
loop_
_entity_poly.entity_id
_entity_poly.type
_entity_poly.pdbx_seq_one_letter_code
_entity_poly.pdbx_strand_id
1 'polypeptide(L)'
;MEVDHQQPTSQDASLVIQLLNQGDQLTQRFQKQFNDSITHVQTLNSSIQQHDNLSTLVSRTAKTSDLDQQYPSVRQRTLATLAKTIEEASSGIRNSLEMMEATVESLSELLYRVDVYLAEPASIGSMGFDPVNALKHLGNLFSAYQAELLAKRELFFSFNCEEISIDEFVRQWQICHQIQSLNRETMDDLADVMGAWST
;
A
#
# COMPACT_ATOMS: atom_id res chain seq x y z
N MET A 1 -45.76 -7.59 -30.77
CA MET A 1 -44.73 -7.45 -29.73
C MET A 1 -43.40 -7.65 -30.42
N GLU A 2 -42.86 -6.57 -30.99
CA GLU A 2 -41.51 -6.55 -31.52
C GLU A 2 -40.58 -6.25 -30.34
N VAL A 3 -39.64 -7.15 -30.10
CA VAL A 3 -38.61 -6.98 -29.07
C VAL A 3 -37.49 -6.19 -29.73
N ASP A 4 -37.51 -4.87 -29.51
CA ASP A 4 -36.49 -3.94 -29.95
C ASP A 4 -35.10 -4.45 -29.53
N HIS A 5 -34.27 -4.80 -30.51
CA HIS A 5 -32.86 -5.11 -30.29
C HIS A 5 -32.14 -3.77 -30.12
N GLN A 6 -32.11 -3.26 -28.89
CA GLN A 6 -31.26 -2.13 -28.56
C GLN A 6 -29.79 -2.53 -28.74
N GLN A 7 -29.19 -1.94 -29.76
CA GLN A 7 -27.77 -2.01 -30.05
C GLN A 7 -27.01 -1.36 -28.87
N PRO A 8 -26.00 -2.03 -28.27
CA PRO A 8 -25.21 -1.44 -27.20
C PRO A 8 -24.52 -0.17 -27.72
N THR A 9 -24.70 0.94 -27.02
CA THR A 9 -24.12 2.21 -27.43
C THR A 9 -22.64 2.25 -27.06
N SER A 10 -21.80 2.89 -27.88
CA SER A 10 -20.36 3.05 -27.61
C SER A 10 -20.02 3.72 -26.27
N GLN A 11 -21.03 4.27 -25.58
CA GLN A 11 -20.93 4.91 -24.27
C GLN A 11 -20.74 3.89 -23.13
N ASP A 12 -21.34 2.69 -23.23
CA ASP A 12 -21.25 1.66 -22.18
C ASP A 12 -19.83 1.07 -22.08
N ALA A 13 -19.22 0.79 -23.24
CA ALA A 13 -17.82 0.37 -23.32
C ALA A 13 -16.84 1.42 -22.76
N SER A 14 -17.13 2.70 -23.00
CA SER A 14 -16.32 3.82 -22.51
C SER A 14 -16.33 3.92 -20.98
N LEU A 15 -17.47 3.66 -20.34
CA LEU A 15 -17.60 3.74 -18.88
C LEU A 15 -16.84 2.61 -18.18
N VAL A 16 -16.93 1.37 -18.69
CA VAL A 16 -16.19 0.25 -18.10
C VAL A 16 -14.68 0.45 -18.21
N ILE A 17 -14.19 0.93 -19.35
CA ILE A 17 -12.76 1.28 -19.53
C ILE A 17 -12.34 2.37 -18.53
N GLN A 18 -13.18 3.37 -18.27
CA GLN A 18 -12.89 4.40 -17.27
C GLN A 18 -12.81 3.83 -15.85
N LEU A 19 -13.71 2.92 -15.47
CA LEU A 19 -13.71 2.28 -14.16
C LEU A 19 -12.46 1.41 -13.96
N LEU A 20 -12.08 0.64 -14.97
CA LEU A 20 -10.85 -0.17 -14.95
C LEU A 20 -9.59 0.69 -14.84
N ASN A 21 -9.50 1.77 -15.64
CA ASN A 21 -8.38 2.71 -15.57
C ASN A 21 -8.28 3.40 -14.21
N GLN A 22 -9.41 3.73 -13.57
CA GLN A 22 -9.41 4.28 -12.22
C GLN A 22 -8.91 3.25 -11.20
N GLY A 23 -9.31 1.98 -11.33
CA GLY A 23 -8.82 0.89 -10.50
C GLY A 23 -7.31 0.67 -10.59
N ASP A 24 -6.77 0.72 -11.81
CA ASP A 24 -5.32 0.62 -12.05
C ASP A 24 -4.55 1.81 -11.44
N GLN A 25 -5.04 3.04 -11.63
CA GLN A 25 -4.42 4.22 -11.01
C GLN A 25 -4.37 4.13 -9.48
N LEU A 26 -5.45 3.65 -8.86
CA LEU A 26 -5.52 3.47 -7.41
C LEU A 26 -4.57 2.35 -6.93
N THR A 27 -4.50 1.25 -7.68
CA THR A 27 -3.54 0.15 -7.46
C THR A 27 -2.09 0.65 -7.47
N GLN A 28 -1.71 1.41 -8.51
CA GLN A 28 -0.37 1.98 -8.62
C GLN A 28 -0.08 2.98 -7.49
N ARG A 29 -1.09 3.77 -7.10
CA ARG A 29 -0.97 4.71 -5.99
C ARG A 29 -0.72 4.00 -4.67
N PHE A 30 -1.46 2.93 -4.37
CA PHE A 30 -1.24 2.12 -3.17
C PHE A 30 0.18 1.55 -3.17
N GLN A 31 0.61 0.94 -4.28
CA GLN A 31 1.95 0.36 -4.39
C GLN A 31 3.05 1.41 -4.16
N LYS A 32 2.87 2.62 -4.71
CA LYS A 32 3.80 3.73 -4.49
C LYS A 32 3.87 4.10 -3.00
N GLN A 33 2.73 4.28 -2.35
CA GLN A 33 2.65 4.63 -0.92
C GLN A 33 3.29 3.54 -0.04
N PHE A 34 3.07 2.28 -0.38
CA PHE A 34 3.72 1.15 0.28
C PHE A 34 5.25 1.19 0.10
N ASN A 35 5.73 1.41 -1.12
CA ASN A 35 7.17 1.52 -1.40
C ASN A 35 7.80 2.71 -0.66
N ASP A 36 7.12 3.85 -0.59
CA ASP A 36 7.56 5.01 0.19
C ASP A 36 7.66 4.66 1.69
N SER A 37 6.70 3.88 2.21
CA SER A 37 6.72 3.40 3.60
C SER A 37 7.94 2.52 3.92
N ILE A 38 8.43 1.73 2.96
CA ILE A 38 9.63 0.91 3.13
C ILE A 38 10.84 1.79 3.44
N THR A 39 10.96 2.95 2.78
CA THR A 39 12.04 3.91 3.04
C THR A 39 12.00 4.43 4.48
N HIS A 40 10.81 4.70 5.01
CA HIS A 40 10.65 5.11 6.40
C HIS A 40 11.00 3.99 7.38
N VAL A 41 10.59 2.74 7.09
CA VAL A 41 10.94 1.57 7.91
C VAL A 41 12.45 1.30 7.92
N GLN A 42 13.13 1.43 6.77
CA GLN A 42 14.58 1.28 6.69
C GLN A 42 15.33 2.39 7.45
N THR A 43 14.84 3.63 7.35
CA THR A 43 15.36 4.76 8.13
C THR A 43 15.19 4.50 9.62
N LEU A 44 14.00 4.07 10.03
CA LEU A 44 13.69 3.74 11.42
C LEU A 44 14.66 2.68 11.98
N ASN A 45 14.84 1.58 11.25
CA ASN A 45 15.76 0.51 11.63
C ASN A 45 17.19 1.02 11.80
N SER A 46 17.69 1.74 10.79
CA SER A 46 19.05 2.26 10.79
C SER A 46 19.27 3.23 11.96
N SER A 47 18.31 4.10 12.25
CA SER A 47 18.40 5.06 13.35
C SER A 47 18.31 4.40 14.72
N ILE A 48 17.45 3.39 14.91
CA ILE A 48 17.38 2.61 16.15
C ILE A 48 18.70 1.87 16.40
N GLN A 49 19.22 1.15 15.39
CA GLN A 49 20.49 0.44 15.52
C GLN A 49 21.66 1.40 15.83
N GLN A 50 21.70 2.57 15.20
CA GLN A 50 22.71 3.59 15.50
C GLN A 50 22.57 4.14 16.93
N HIS A 51 21.34 4.38 17.38
CA HIS A 51 21.05 4.84 18.73
C HIS A 51 21.51 3.81 19.78
N ASP A 52 21.20 2.53 19.58
CA ASP A 52 21.57 1.45 20.51
C ASP A 52 23.08 1.21 20.55
N ASN A 53 23.74 1.27 19.40
CA ASN A 53 25.20 1.19 19.32
C ASN A 53 25.87 2.34 20.07
N LEU A 54 25.39 3.57 19.86
CA LEU A 54 25.93 4.75 20.54
C LEU A 54 25.67 4.68 22.05
N SER A 55 24.47 4.28 22.47
CA SER A 55 24.11 4.09 23.89
C SER A 55 24.94 2.99 24.57
N THR A 56 25.21 1.89 23.87
CA THR A 56 26.05 0.80 24.37
C THR A 56 27.50 1.24 24.52
N LEU A 57 28.02 2.00 23.56
CA LEU A 57 29.36 2.60 23.66
C LEU A 57 29.46 3.47 24.91
N VAL A 58 28.47 4.34 25.16
CA VAL A 58 28.41 5.19 26.37
C VAL A 58 28.50 4.36 27.65
N SER A 59 27.70 3.31 27.74
CA SER A 59 27.64 2.45 28.93
C SER A 59 28.97 1.73 29.20
N ARG A 60 29.78 1.49 28.16
CA ARG A 60 31.13 0.92 28.28
C ARG A 60 32.17 1.96 28.64
N THR A 61 32.15 3.14 28.01
CA THR A 61 33.14 4.20 28.22
C THR A 61 33.00 4.88 29.58
N ALA A 62 31.80 4.94 30.16
CA ALA A 62 31.57 5.45 31.52
C ALA A 62 32.33 4.66 32.61
N LYS A 63 32.84 3.46 32.30
CA LYS A 63 33.71 2.66 33.20
C LYS A 63 35.20 3.00 33.08
N THR A 64 35.59 3.82 32.11
CA THR A 64 36.98 4.24 31.83
C THR A 64 37.02 5.77 31.74
N SER A 65 37.41 6.40 32.85
CA SER A 65 37.07 7.75 33.29
C SER A 65 37.54 8.96 32.46
N ASP A 66 38.22 8.80 31.32
CA ASP A 66 38.91 9.92 30.64
C ASP A 66 38.23 10.44 29.36
N LEU A 67 37.31 9.69 28.75
CA LEU A 67 36.67 10.06 27.47
C LEU A 67 35.35 10.84 27.63
N ASP A 68 34.67 10.71 28.76
CA ASP A 68 33.38 11.38 29.02
C ASP A 68 33.51 12.90 29.17
N GLN A 69 34.71 13.40 29.52
CA GLN A 69 34.96 14.83 29.72
C GLN A 69 35.21 15.60 28.42
N GLN A 70 35.57 14.92 27.32
CA GLN A 70 36.14 15.61 26.16
C GLN A 70 35.09 16.09 25.14
N TYR A 71 33.93 15.44 24.99
CA TYR A 71 32.88 15.85 24.02
C TYR A 71 31.41 15.51 24.40
N PRO A 72 30.91 15.86 25.61
CA PRO A 72 29.53 15.54 26.02
C PRO A 72 28.47 16.20 25.12
N SER A 73 28.74 17.39 24.57
CA SER A 73 27.77 18.18 23.79
C SER A 73 27.50 17.61 22.39
N VAL A 74 28.52 17.08 21.72
CA VAL A 74 28.36 16.47 20.38
C VAL A 74 27.59 15.16 20.51
N ARG A 75 27.94 14.33 21.50
CA ARG A 75 27.27 13.04 21.74
C ARG A 75 25.79 13.21 22.07
N GLN A 76 25.47 14.10 23.01
CA GLN A 76 24.08 14.36 23.40
C GLN A 76 23.28 14.94 22.24
N ARG A 77 23.91 15.79 21.41
CA ARG A 77 23.30 16.29 20.17
C ARG A 77 23.04 15.17 19.17
N THR A 78 23.98 14.25 18.96
CA THR A 78 23.79 13.11 18.06
C THR A 78 22.66 12.20 18.52
N LEU A 79 22.59 11.85 19.81
CA LEU A 79 21.49 11.06 20.37
C LEU A 79 20.15 11.78 20.21
N ALA A 80 20.10 13.10 20.46
CA ALA A 80 18.88 13.89 20.25
C ALA A 80 18.45 13.92 18.77
N THR A 81 19.40 14.06 17.84
CA THR A 81 19.12 13.99 16.40
C THR A 81 18.60 12.62 16.01
N LEU A 82 19.21 11.53 16.50
CA LEU A 82 18.74 10.16 16.23
C LEU A 82 17.34 9.92 16.76
N ALA A 83 17.04 10.35 17.99
CA ALA A 83 15.70 10.25 18.56
C ALA A 83 14.66 11.01 17.71
N LYS A 84 15.00 12.21 17.23
CA LYS A 84 14.16 12.97 16.31
C LYS A 84 13.95 12.24 14.98
N THR A 85 15.00 11.65 14.40
CA THR A 85 14.89 10.89 13.15
C THR A 85 14.04 9.62 13.32
N ILE A 86 14.13 8.94 14.47
CA ILE A 86 13.27 7.79 14.81
C ILE A 86 11.79 8.22 14.86
N GLU A 87 11.49 9.36 15.50
CA GLU A 87 10.15 9.89 15.58
C GLU A 87 9.62 10.31 14.20
N GLU A 88 10.44 11.01 13.41
CA GLU A 88 10.10 11.42 12.02
C GLU A 88 9.86 10.20 11.12
N ALA A 89 10.69 9.16 11.21
CA ALA A 89 10.51 7.93 10.46
C ALA A 89 9.22 7.20 10.88
N SER A 90 8.96 7.10 12.18
CA SER A 90 7.72 6.50 12.71
C SER A 90 6.48 7.29 12.27
N SER A 91 6.55 8.61 12.26
CA SER A 91 5.51 9.49 11.73
C SER A 91 5.31 9.28 10.23
N GLY A 92 6.41 9.14 9.47
CA GLY A 92 6.38 8.79 8.04
C GLY A 92 5.62 7.49 7.77
N ILE A 93 5.84 6.44 8.58
CA ILE A 93 5.11 5.18 8.47
C ILE A 93 3.61 5.37 8.70
N ARG A 94 3.21 6.13 9.74
CA ARG A 94 1.80 6.45 10.01
C ARG A 94 1.16 7.19 8.84
N ASN A 95 1.83 8.21 8.32
CA ASN A 95 1.35 8.98 7.17
C ASN A 95 1.20 8.08 5.93
N SER A 96 2.13 7.15 5.68
CA SER A 96 1.99 6.18 4.59
C SER A 96 0.77 5.28 4.79
N LEU A 97 0.50 4.81 6.02
CA LEU A 97 -0.69 4.00 6.34
C LEU A 97 -1.99 4.77 6.12
N GLU A 98 -2.06 6.04 6.53
CA GLU A 98 -3.22 6.91 6.28
C GLU A 98 -3.43 7.14 4.78
N MET A 99 -2.35 7.34 4.03
CA MET A 99 -2.41 7.53 2.59
C MET A 99 -2.86 6.26 1.85
N MET A 100 -2.44 5.08 2.32
CA MET A 100 -2.92 3.79 1.83
C MET A 100 -4.40 3.56 2.15
N GLU A 101 -4.85 3.93 3.36
CA GLU A 101 -6.27 3.90 3.73
C GLU A 101 -7.12 4.76 2.81
N ALA A 102 -6.74 6.01 2.56
CA ALA A 102 -7.46 6.89 1.63
C ALA A 102 -7.56 6.28 0.21
N THR A 103 -6.55 5.53 -0.22
CA THR A 103 -6.58 4.81 -1.49
C THR A 103 -7.57 3.63 -1.45
N VAL A 104 -7.61 2.86 -0.36
CA VAL A 104 -8.58 1.78 -0.15
C VAL A 104 -10.02 2.31 -0.07
N GLU A 105 -10.25 3.45 0.60
CA GLU A 105 -11.56 4.13 0.61
C GLU A 105 -12.00 4.53 -0.80
N SER A 106 -11.07 5.08 -1.61
CA SER A 106 -11.34 5.41 -3.01
C SER A 106 -11.67 4.18 -3.86
N LEU A 107 -11.00 3.04 -3.61
CA LEU A 107 -11.34 1.76 -4.24
C LEU A 107 -12.73 1.27 -3.84
N SER A 108 -13.12 1.43 -2.57
CA SER A 108 -14.47 1.10 -2.11
C SER A 108 -15.54 1.94 -2.82
N GLU A 109 -15.29 3.24 -3.03
CA GLU A 109 -16.21 4.09 -3.79
C GLU A 109 -16.30 3.66 -5.26
N LEU A 110 -15.17 3.28 -5.86
CA LEU A 110 -15.14 2.73 -7.21
C LEU A 110 -15.98 1.45 -7.33
N LEU A 111 -15.86 0.53 -6.36
CA LEU A 111 -16.67 -0.69 -6.33
C LEU A 111 -18.16 -0.41 -6.22
N TYR A 112 -18.54 0.59 -5.42
CA TYR A 112 -19.94 0.99 -5.36
C TYR A 112 -20.46 1.47 -6.73
N ARG A 113 -19.67 2.24 -7.48
CA ARG A 113 -20.03 2.68 -8.84
C ARG A 113 -20.13 1.49 -9.81
N VAL A 114 -19.25 0.52 -9.66
CA VAL A 114 -19.27 -0.75 -10.41
C VAL A 114 -20.57 -1.52 -10.14
N ASP A 115 -20.96 -1.67 -8.87
CA ASP A 115 -22.18 -2.39 -8.49
C ASP A 115 -23.43 -1.70 -9.05
N VAL A 116 -23.48 -0.36 -8.99
CA VAL A 116 -24.57 0.43 -9.59
C VAL A 116 -24.66 0.19 -11.09
N TYR A 117 -23.52 0.20 -11.80
CA TYR A 117 -23.48 -0.04 -13.25
C TYR A 117 -23.93 -1.45 -13.64
N LEU A 118 -23.50 -2.47 -12.87
CA LEU A 118 -23.88 -3.87 -13.11
C LEU A 118 -25.36 -4.15 -12.77
N ALA A 119 -26.00 -3.33 -11.95
CA ALA A 119 -27.42 -3.44 -11.63
C ALA A 119 -28.34 -2.87 -12.73
N GLU A 120 -27.80 -2.10 -13.70
CA GLU A 120 -28.59 -1.52 -14.78
C GLU A 120 -28.87 -2.55 -15.90
N PRO A 121 -30.13 -2.82 -16.27
CA PRO A 121 -30.48 -3.88 -17.23
C PRO A 121 -29.99 -3.66 -18.67
N ALA A 122 -29.46 -2.47 -18.99
CA ALA A 122 -28.92 -2.13 -20.31
C ALA A 122 -27.42 -2.47 -20.48
N SER A 123 -26.68 -2.74 -19.38
CA SER A 123 -25.22 -2.89 -19.42
C SER A 123 -24.72 -4.29 -19.82
N ILE A 124 -25.61 -5.28 -19.97
CA ILE A 124 -25.29 -6.71 -20.18
C ILE A 124 -25.25 -7.08 -21.68
N GLY A 125 -25.10 -6.08 -22.55
CA GLY A 125 -25.42 -6.19 -23.98
C GLY A 125 -24.28 -6.08 -24.98
N SER A 126 -23.00 -6.37 -24.67
CA SER A 126 -21.92 -6.31 -25.69
C SER A 126 -21.46 -7.69 -26.17
N MET A 127 -21.63 -7.98 -27.46
CA MET A 127 -21.04 -9.17 -28.08
C MET A 127 -19.51 -9.17 -27.88
N GLY A 128 -19.00 -10.16 -27.13
CA GLY A 128 -17.57 -10.43 -26.99
C GLY A 128 -16.88 -9.83 -25.75
N PHE A 129 -17.55 -8.95 -25.00
CA PHE A 129 -16.99 -8.35 -23.78
C PHE A 129 -17.83 -8.73 -22.56
N ASP A 130 -17.17 -9.27 -21.53
CA ASP A 130 -17.79 -9.65 -20.26
C ASP A 130 -17.43 -8.62 -19.17
N PRO A 131 -18.20 -7.51 -19.06
CA PRO A 131 -17.98 -6.48 -18.05
C PRO A 131 -18.11 -7.04 -16.63
N VAL A 132 -18.89 -8.10 -16.44
CA VAL A 132 -19.12 -8.69 -15.12
C VAL A 132 -17.83 -9.33 -14.61
N ASN A 133 -17.12 -10.08 -15.45
CA ASN A 133 -15.84 -10.66 -15.07
C ASN A 133 -14.78 -9.57 -14.87
N ALA A 134 -14.59 -8.66 -15.83
CA ALA A 134 -13.62 -7.56 -15.72
C ALA A 134 -13.78 -6.75 -14.42
N LEU A 135 -15.03 -6.46 -14.04
CA LEU A 135 -15.33 -5.66 -12.85
C LEU A 135 -15.31 -6.47 -11.55
N LYS A 136 -15.57 -7.78 -11.56
CA LYS A 136 -15.35 -8.65 -10.39
C LYS A 136 -13.90 -8.65 -9.92
N HIS A 137 -12.94 -8.52 -10.83
CA HIS A 137 -11.51 -8.46 -10.46
C HIS A 137 -11.18 -7.24 -9.60
N LEU A 138 -11.86 -6.10 -9.80
CA LEU A 138 -11.71 -4.93 -8.92
C LEU A 138 -12.12 -5.26 -7.47
N GLY A 139 -13.14 -6.09 -7.28
CA GLY A 139 -13.60 -6.55 -5.97
C GLY A 139 -12.56 -7.42 -5.25
N ASN A 140 -11.90 -8.31 -5.98
CA ASN A 140 -10.81 -9.13 -5.45
C ASN A 140 -9.60 -8.27 -5.07
N LEU A 141 -9.24 -7.31 -5.93
CA LEU A 141 -8.16 -6.37 -5.66
C LEU A 141 -8.42 -5.55 -4.40
N PHE A 142 -9.61 -4.96 -4.27
CA PHE A 142 -10.00 -4.24 -3.06
C PHE A 142 -9.85 -5.08 -1.81
N SER A 143 -10.36 -6.31 -1.83
CA SER A 143 -10.28 -7.23 -0.68
C SER A 143 -8.82 -7.50 -0.28
N ALA A 144 -7.93 -7.66 -1.27
CA ALA A 144 -6.51 -7.86 -1.02
C ALA A 144 -5.81 -6.60 -0.49
N TYR A 145 -6.07 -5.43 -1.05
CA TYR A 145 -5.51 -4.16 -0.55
C TYR A 145 -5.98 -3.83 0.86
N GLN A 146 -7.26 -4.09 1.17
CA GLN A 146 -7.81 -3.92 2.50
C GLN A 146 -7.16 -4.89 3.51
N ALA A 147 -7.03 -6.17 3.15
CA ALA A 147 -6.37 -7.16 3.98
C ALA A 147 -4.89 -6.82 4.25
N GLU A 148 -4.16 -6.38 3.22
CA GLU A 148 -2.76 -5.96 3.37
C GLU A 148 -2.66 -4.72 4.27
N LEU A 149 -3.51 -3.70 4.08
CA LEU A 149 -3.51 -2.51 4.93
C LEU A 149 -3.74 -2.87 6.40
N LEU A 150 -4.69 -3.76 6.68
CA LEU A 150 -4.96 -4.25 8.04
C LEU A 150 -3.73 -4.97 8.61
N ALA A 151 -3.13 -5.90 7.85
CA ALA A 151 -1.93 -6.60 8.26
C ALA A 151 -0.77 -5.64 8.59
N LYS A 152 -0.57 -4.57 7.79
CA LYS A 152 0.46 -3.56 8.08
C LYS A 152 0.14 -2.73 9.32
N ARG A 153 -1.12 -2.39 9.55
CA ARG A 153 -1.53 -1.68 10.78
C ARG A 153 -1.29 -2.52 12.02
N GLU A 154 -1.68 -3.79 11.99
CA GLU A 154 -1.45 -4.74 13.08
C GLU A 154 0.04 -4.94 13.34
N LEU A 155 0.84 -5.07 12.27
CA LEU A 155 2.29 -5.19 12.38
C LEU A 155 2.94 -3.94 12.99
N PHE A 156 2.51 -2.74 12.55
CA PHE A 156 3.00 -1.48 13.14
C PHE A 156 2.59 -1.34 14.60
N PHE A 157 1.35 -1.73 14.93
CA PHE A 157 0.88 -1.74 16.31
C PHE A 157 1.70 -2.68 17.18
N SER A 158 1.91 -3.93 16.74
CA SER A 158 2.72 -4.95 17.43
C SER A 158 4.14 -4.44 17.71
N PHE A 159 4.75 -3.74 16.75
CA PHE A 159 6.06 -3.11 16.93
C PHE A 159 6.03 -1.99 17.98
N ASN A 160 5.05 -1.07 17.93
CA ASN A 160 4.95 0.03 18.90
C ASN A 160 4.60 -0.46 20.32
N CYS A 161 3.96 -1.62 20.44
CA CYS A 161 3.70 -2.28 21.72
C CYS A 161 4.87 -3.16 22.21
N GLU A 162 6.01 -3.13 21.53
CA GLU A 162 7.22 -3.90 21.87
C GLU A 162 6.99 -5.43 21.84
N GLU A 163 5.97 -5.90 21.14
CA GLU A 163 5.67 -7.34 21.00
C GLU A 163 6.62 -8.04 20.02
N ILE A 164 7.18 -7.28 19.08
CA ILE A 164 8.15 -7.76 18.08
C ILE A 164 9.39 -6.87 18.05
N SER A 165 10.54 -7.44 17.66
CA SER A 165 11.78 -6.69 17.49
C SER A 165 11.76 -5.84 16.21
N ILE A 166 12.66 -4.84 16.14
CA ILE A 166 12.84 -4.02 14.93
C ILE A 166 13.21 -4.85 13.70
N ASP A 167 14.05 -5.88 13.85
CA ASP A 167 14.47 -6.73 12.74
C ASP A 167 13.29 -7.56 12.21
N GLU A 168 12.45 -8.09 13.10
CA GLU A 168 11.25 -8.82 12.72
C GLU A 168 10.21 -7.90 12.07
N PHE A 169 10.01 -6.71 12.63
CA PHE A 169 9.15 -5.68 12.06
C PHE A 169 9.57 -5.33 10.63
N VAL A 170 10.85 -5.02 10.41
CA VAL A 170 11.37 -4.65 9.08
C VAL A 170 11.20 -5.80 8.09
N ARG A 171 11.52 -7.03 8.51
CA ARG A 171 11.40 -8.22 7.67
C ARG A 171 9.96 -8.44 7.23
N GLN A 172 9.02 -8.41 8.17
CA GLN A 172 7.59 -8.61 7.89
C GLN A 172 6.97 -7.43 7.12
N TRP A 173 7.47 -6.21 7.34
CA TRP A 173 6.98 -5.02 6.63
C TRP A 173 7.23 -5.09 5.13
N GLN A 174 8.37 -5.65 4.72
CA GLN A 174 8.74 -5.76 3.31
C GLN A 174 7.94 -6.80 2.53
N ILE A 175 7.30 -7.76 3.22
CA ILE A 175 6.56 -8.82 2.56
C ILE A 175 5.18 -8.33 2.17
N CYS A 176 4.79 -8.53 0.91
CA CYS A 176 3.46 -8.18 0.42
C CYS A 176 2.80 -9.45 -0.12
N HIS A 177 2.00 -10.11 0.72
CA HIS A 177 1.64 -11.52 0.54
C HIS A 177 0.57 -11.75 -0.53
N GLN A 178 -0.40 -10.84 -0.68
CA GLN A 178 -1.55 -11.04 -1.57
C GLN A 178 -1.50 -10.19 -2.85
N ILE A 179 -0.94 -8.99 -2.77
CA ILE A 179 -1.03 -8.02 -3.88
C ILE A 179 -0.17 -8.43 -5.09
N GLN A 180 0.98 -9.08 -4.87
CA GLN A 180 1.91 -9.40 -5.98
C GLN A 180 1.40 -10.50 -6.91
N SER A 181 0.68 -11.51 -6.39
CA SER A 181 0.09 -12.55 -7.24
C SER A 181 -1.15 -12.02 -7.98
N LEU A 182 -1.98 -11.26 -7.27
CA LEU A 182 -3.22 -10.71 -7.83
C LEU A 182 -2.93 -9.65 -8.90
N ASN A 183 -2.00 -8.72 -8.69
CA ASN A 183 -1.67 -7.71 -9.71
C ASN A 183 -1.16 -8.30 -11.03
N ARG A 184 -0.50 -9.47 -10.96
CA ARG A 184 -0.02 -10.15 -12.17
C ARG A 184 -1.19 -10.76 -12.95
N GLU A 185 -2.10 -11.41 -12.25
CA GLU A 185 -3.35 -11.93 -12.80
C GLU A 185 -4.19 -10.81 -13.42
N THR A 186 -4.31 -9.65 -12.74
CA THR A 186 -5.05 -8.51 -13.30
C THR A 186 -4.40 -7.89 -14.53
N MET A 187 -3.06 -7.80 -14.59
CA MET A 187 -2.38 -7.30 -15.79
C MET A 187 -2.57 -8.24 -16.99
N ASP A 188 -2.56 -9.55 -16.74
CA ASP A 188 -2.78 -10.56 -17.78
C ASP A 188 -4.25 -10.53 -18.27
N ASP A 189 -5.22 -10.46 -17.36
CA ASP A 189 -6.66 -10.35 -17.71
C ASP A 189 -6.98 -9.04 -18.45
N LEU A 190 -6.40 -7.91 -18.03
CA LEU A 190 -6.56 -6.62 -18.71
C LEU A 190 -5.90 -6.62 -20.09
N ALA A 191 -4.75 -7.29 -20.25
CA ALA A 191 -4.08 -7.43 -21.53
C ALA A 191 -4.90 -8.31 -22.49
N ASP A 192 -5.52 -9.38 -21.99
CA ASP A 192 -6.42 -10.25 -22.76
C ASP A 192 -7.67 -9.49 -23.19
N VAL A 193 -8.26 -8.71 -22.28
CA VAL A 193 -9.38 -7.82 -22.59
C VAL A 193 -8.97 -6.84 -23.68
N MET A 194 -7.89 -6.06 -23.53
CA MET A 194 -7.45 -5.07 -24.53
C MET A 194 -7.04 -5.71 -25.87
N GLY A 195 -6.45 -6.91 -25.84
CA GLY A 195 -6.09 -7.68 -27.03
C GLY A 195 -7.31 -8.06 -27.87
N ALA A 196 -8.42 -8.40 -27.22
CA ALA A 196 -9.69 -8.69 -27.89
C ALA A 196 -10.34 -7.48 -28.61
N TRP A 197 -9.91 -6.25 -28.32
CA TRP A 197 -10.35 -5.03 -29.02
C TRP A 197 -9.47 -4.66 -30.22
N SER A 198 -8.26 -5.22 -30.33
CA SER A 198 -7.27 -4.83 -31.36
C SER A 198 -7.38 -5.63 -32.67
N THR A 199 -8.38 -6.50 -32.81
CA THR A 199 -8.65 -7.32 -34.01
C THR A 199 -10.08 -7.14 -34.48
#